data_AF-Q7VI38-F1
#
_entry.id   AF-Q7VI38-F1
#
_cell.length_a   1.000
_cell.length_b   1.000
_cell.length_c   1.000
_cell.angle_alpha   90.00
_cell.angle_beta   90.00
_cell.angle_gamma   90.00
#
_symmetry.space_group_name_H-M   'P 1'
#
loop_
_entity.id
_entity.type
_entity.pdbx_description
1 polymer ?
#
loop_
_entity_poly.entity_id
_entity_poly.type
_entity_poly.pdbx_seq_one_letter_code
_entity_poly.pdbx_strand_id
1 'polypeptide(L)' 'MLDTEEQLLALGFNLCLEFSVGGMSVFRHINYAILKDFCIYYGFDSLELLGLYKEMIVEMEAI' A
#
# COMPACT_ATOMS: atom_id res chain seq x y z
N MET A 1 -19.59 -7.89 -9.98
CA MET A 1 -18.20 -8.17 -10.38
C MET A 1 -17.39 -7.06 -9.73
N LEU A 2 -16.51 -7.38 -8.78
CA LEU A 2 -15.55 -6.38 -8.30
C LEU A 2 -14.76 -5.88 -9.51
N ASP A 3 -14.53 -4.58 -9.58
CA ASP A 3 -13.74 -4.00 -10.67
C ASP A 3 -12.33 -4.60 -10.63
N THR A 4 -11.79 -4.96 -11.79
CA THR A 4 -10.46 -5.56 -11.87
C THR A 4 -9.41 -4.60 -11.30
N GLU A 5 -9.64 -3.30 -11.46
CA GLU A 5 -8.82 -2.25 -10.89
C GLU A 5 -8.85 -2.26 -9.35
N GLU A 6 -10.04 -2.35 -8.74
CA GLU A 6 -10.19 -2.43 -7.28
C GLU A 6 -9.44 -3.63 -6.68
N GLN A 7 -9.49 -4.78 -7.36
CA GLN A 7 -8.74 -5.97 -6.95
C GLN A 7 -7.23 -5.76 -7.03
N LEU A 8 -6.73 -5.16 -8.11
CA LEU A 8 -5.31 -4.85 -8.27
C LEU A 8 -4.82 -3.87 -7.22
N LEU A 9 -5.62 -2.85 -6.89
CA LEU A 9 -5.31 -1.89 -5.83
C LEU A 9 -5.25 -2.56 -4.45
N ALA A 10 -6.20 -3.44 -4.13
CA ALA A 10 -6.18 -4.17 -2.86
C ALA A 10 -4.99 -5.14 -2.76
N LEU A 11 -4.66 -5.84 -3.86
CA LEU A 11 -3.49 -6.73 -3.95
C LEU A 11 -2.19 -5.94 -3.81
N GLY A 12 -2.04 -4.84 -4.54
CA GLY A 12 -0.87 -3.97 -4.48
C GLY A 12 -0.63 -3.43 -3.07
N PHE A 13 -1.68 -2.98 -2.38
CA PHE A 13 -1.60 -2.51 -0.99
C PHE A 13 -1.04 -3.59 -0.07
N ASN A 14 -1.65 -4.78 -0.10
CA ASN A 14 -1.20 -5.90 0.75
C ASN A 14 0.22 -6.35 0.43
N LEU A 15 0.61 -6.37 -0.85
CA LEU A 15 1.94 -6.76 -1.28
C LEU A 15 3.02 -5.80 -0.78
N CYS A 16 2.73 -4.50 -0.81
CA CYS A 16 3.68 -3.46 -0.43
C CYS A 16 3.64 -3.11 1.07
N LEU A 17 2.73 -3.69 1.85
CA LEU A 17 2.63 -3.42 3.27
C LEU A 17 3.78 -4.10 4.04
N GLU A 18 4.56 -3.30 4.75
CA GLU A 18 5.65 -3.75 5.60
C GLU A 18 5.37 -3.41 7.06
N PHE A 19 5.85 -4.31 7.93
CA PHE A 19 5.75 -4.16 9.38
C PHE A 19 7.15 -4.09 9.97
N SER A 20 7.42 -3.03 10.72
CA SER A 20 8.68 -2.88 11.45
C SER A 20 8.40 -2.88 12.95
N VAL A 21 9.29 -3.53 13.71
CA VAL A 21 9.19 -3.60 15.17
C VAL A 21 10.22 -2.64 15.76
N GLY A 22 9.77 -1.74 16.63
CA GLY A 22 10.65 -0.83 17.37
C GLY A 22 10.18 -0.64 18.80
N GLY A 23 11.09 -0.77 19.77
CA GLY A 23 10.81 -0.54 21.20
C GLY A 23 9.71 -1.46 21.75
N MET A 24 8.45 -1.02 21.68
CA MET A 24 7.24 -1.72 22.14
C MET A 24 6.07 -1.69 21.13
N SER A 25 6.29 -1.23 19.90
CA SER A 25 5.22 -1.06 18.90
C SER A 25 5.59 -1.66 17.53
N VAL A 26 4.54 -2.03 16.79
CA VAL A 26 4.63 -2.45 15.38
C VAL A 26 4.17 -1.28 14.52
N PHE A 27 5.00 -0.84 13.59
CA PHE A 27 4.69 0.25 12.67
C PHE A 27 4.40 -0.31 11.28
N ARG A 28 3.30 0.17 10.69
CA ARG A 28 2.91 -0.16 9.32
C ARG A 28 3.50 0.88 8.38
N HIS A 29 4.11 0.43 7.29
CA HIS A 29 4.67 1.30 6.27
C HIS A 29 4.51 0.68 4.89
N ILE A 30 4.64 1.49 3.87
CA ILE A 30 4.59 1.06 2.47
C ILE A 30 6.01 0.90 1.95
N ASN A 31 6.37 -0.29 1.49
CA ASN A 31 7.56 -0.51 0.70
C ASN A 31 7.40 0.18 -0.65
N TYR A 32 8.01 1.35 -0.78
CA TYR A 32 7.92 2.13 -2.00
C TYR A 32 8.58 1.44 -3.20
N ALA A 33 9.59 0.60 -3.01
CA ALA A 33 10.22 -0.12 -4.12
C ALA A 33 9.26 -1.15 -4.71
N ILE A 34 8.59 -1.93 -3.86
CA ILE A 34 7.57 -2.91 -4.29
C ILE A 34 6.40 -2.19 -4.97
N LEU A 35 5.90 -1.11 -4.37
CA LEU A 35 4.82 -0.31 -4.96
C LEU A 35 5.21 0.20 -6.35
N LYS A 36 6.41 0.79 -6.47
CA LYS A 36 6.89 1.35 -7.74
C LYS A 36 6.97 0.28 -8.83
N ASP A 37 7.53 -0.89 -8.53
CA ASP A 37 7.65 -1.98 -9.50
C ASP A 37 6.28 -2.52 -9.92
N PHE A 38 5.35 -2.65 -8.97
CA PHE A 38 3.96 -3.03 -9.25
C PHE A 38 3.28 -2.01 -10.17
N CYS A 39 3.39 -0.71 -9.85
CA CYS A 39 2.81 0.37 -10.64
C CYS A 39 3.37 0.43 -12.07
N ILE A 40 4.67 0.20 -12.25
CA ILE A 40 5.29 0.11 -13.59
C ILE A 40 4.68 -1.05 -14.39
N TYR A 41 4.52 -2.21 -13.76
CA TYR A 41 4.00 -3.40 -14.44
C TYR A 41 2.54 -3.23 -14.90
N TYR A 42 1.71 -2.60 -14.08
CA TYR A 42 0.27 -2.42 -14.36
C TYR A 42 -0.09 -1.06 -14.97
N GLY A 43 0.88 -0.14 -15.13
CA GLY A 43 0.65 1.18 -15.72
C GLY A 43 -0.03 2.19 -14.79
N PHE A 44 0.17 2.06 -13.47
CA PHE A 44 -0.38 2.98 -12.47
C PHE A 44 0.59 4.12 -12.13
N ASP A 45 0.06 5.25 -11.64
CA ASP A 45 0.87 6.32 -11.06
C ASP A 45 1.31 5.95 -9.63
N SER A 46 2.61 5.70 -9.47
CA SER A 46 3.18 5.30 -8.18
C SER A 46 3.10 6.35 -7.08
N LEU A 47 3.05 7.65 -7.42
CA LEU A 47 2.96 8.72 -6.42
C LEU A 47 1.52 8.89 -5.94
N GLU A 48 0.56 8.81 -6.85
CA GLU A 48 -0.86 8.83 -6.53
C GLU A 48 -1.23 7.64 -5.61
N LEU A 49 -0.84 6.43 -5.99
CA LEU A 49 -1.12 5.24 -5.17
C LEU A 49 -0.36 5.24 -3.84
N LEU A 50 0.85 5.80 -3.78
CA LEU A 50 1.55 5.97 -2.50
C LEU A 50 0.78 6.89 -1.56
N GLY A 51 0.18 7.97 -2.08
CA GLY A 51 -0.67 8.87 -1.32
C GLY A 51 -1.88 8.14 -0.74
N LEU A 52 -2.64 7.47 -1.60
CA LEU A 52 -3.81 6.68 -1.22
C LEU A 52 -3.48 5.64 -0.14
N TYR A 53 -2.41 4.86 -0.32
CA TYR A 53 -2.05 3.81 0.63
C TYR A 53 -1.58 4.36 1.99
N LYS A 54 -0.98 5.55 2.02
CA LYS A 54 -0.65 6.22 3.28
C LYS A 54 -1.92 6.68 4.03
N GLU A 55 -2.89 7.22 3.32
CA GLU A 55 -4.20 7.57 3.90
C GLU A 55 -4.88 6.34 4.49
N MET A 56 -4.86 5.21 3.77
CA MET A 56 -5.41 3.94 4.27
C MET A 56 -4.72 3.45 5.55
N ILE A 57 -3.38 3.55 5.65
CA ILE A 57 -2.67 3.19 6.89
C ILE A 57 -3.14 4.03 8.07
N VAL A 58 -3.30 5.34 7.88
CA VAL A 58 -3.75 6.27 8.94
C VAL A 58 -5.16 5.89 9.41
N GLU A 59 -6.08 5.63 8.49
CA GLU A 59 -7.44 5.19 8.83
C GLU A 59 -7.44 3.83 9.57
N MET A 60 -6.58 2.89 9.17
CA MET A 60 -6.43 1.59 9.85
C MET A 60 -5.81 1.68 11.25
N GLU A 61 -5.12 2.77 11.59
CA GLU A 61 -4.58 3.02 12.93
C GLU A 61 -5.58 3.74 13.84
N ALA A 62 -6.61 4.38 13.26
CA ALA A 62 -7.68 5.04 13.99
C ALA A 62 -8.78 4.07 14.49
N ILE A 63 -8.76 2.81 14.03
CA ILE A 63 -9.71 1.72 14.39
C ILE A 63 -9.08 0.81 15.44
#